data_AF-A0A562D6V4-F1
#
_entry.id   AF-A0A562D6V4-F1
#
_cell.length_a   1.000
_cell.length_b   1.000
_cell.length_c   1.000
_cell.angle_alpha   90.00
_cell.angle_beta   90.00
_cell.angle_gamma   90.00
#
_symmetry.space_group_name_H-M   'P 1'
#
loop_
_entity.id
_entity.type
_entity.pdbx_description
1 polymer ?
#
loop_
_entity_poly.entity_id
_entity_poly.type
_entity_poly.pdbx_seq_one_letter_code
_entity_poly.pdbx_strand_id
1 'polypeptide(L)'
;MWLPGRGEMLTAERLVPSAEGWQVVARQVAEQLAASAQVRAIDGALSPQERKSLLDSALRMIDEGTGPDPANFAQFEPVPAPDGRIAALRFVFPPYQVGPYADGVQYAQVPAATLLPYVAGEYQALFVQ
;
A
#
# COMPACT_ATOMS: atom_id res chain seq x y z
N MET A 1 -11.49 -2.74 -5.92
CA MET A 1 -12.15 -1.42 -6.03
C MET A 1 -13.32 -1.50 -7.01
N TRP A 2 -14.53 -1.09 -6.64
CA TRP A 2 -15.67 -1.08 -7.57
C TRP A 2 -15.57 0.08 -8.57
N LEU A 3 -15.82 -0.19 -9.87
CA LEU A 3 -15.88 0.81 -10.94
C LEU A 3 -17.32 0.99 -11.42
N PRO A 4 -18.11 1.94 -10.86
CA PRO A 4 -19.54 2.07 -11.16
C PRO A 4 -19.84 2.26 -12.65
N GLY A 5 -19.06 3.07 -13.35
CA GLY A 5 -19.25 3.34 -14.78
C GLY A 5 -19.00 2.14 -15.70
N ARG A 6 -18.39 1.07 -15.17
CA ARG A 6 -18.12 -0.17 -15.90
C ARG A 6 -18.87 -1.38 -15.35
N GLY A 7 -19.51 -1.25 -14.19
CA GLY A 7 -20.19 -2.37 -13.52
C GLY A 7 -19.25 -3.52 -13.17
N GLU A 8 -17.97 -3.24 -12.89
CA GLU A 8 -16.95 -4.26 -12.62
C GLU A 8 -16.14 -3.98 -11.35
N MET A 9 -15.59 -5.05 -10.76
CA MET A 9 -14.57 -4.96 -9.72
C MET A 9 -13.19 -4.89 -10.37
N LEU A 10 -12.47 -3.80 -10.12
CA LEU A 10 -11.05 -3.67 -10.43
C LEU A 10 -10.23 -4.37 -9.34
N THR A 11 -9.49 -5.39 -9.74
CA THR A 11 -8.56 -6.13 -8.87
C THR A 11 -7.14 -5.60 -9.03
N ALA A 12 -6.27 -5.95 -8.09
CA ALA A 12 -4.85 -5.59 -8.14
C ALA A 12 -4.21 -6.14 -9.44
N GLU A 13 -4.42 -7.43 -9.74
CA GLU A 13 -3.87 -8.12 -10.91
C GLU A 13 -4.28 -7.45 -12.23
N ARG A 14 -5.52 -6.97 -12.32
CA ARG A 14 -6.01 -6.26 -13.50
C ARG A 14 -5.46 -4.84 -13.59
N LEU A 15 -5.30 -4.17 -12.45
CA LEU A 15 -4.75 -2.82 -12.39
C LEU A 15 -3.30 -2.77 -12.88
N VAL A 16 -2.44 -3.63 -12.34
CA VAL A 16 -1.02 -3.72 -12.69
C VAL A 16 -0.71 -5.14 -13.17
N PRO A 17 -0.61 -5.36 -14.50
CA PRO A 17 -0.43 -6.70 -15.07
C PRO A 17 1.03 -7.18 -15.06
N SER A 18 1.99 -6.30 -14.77
CA SER A 18 3.42 -6.62 -14.83
C SER A 18 4.03 -6.89 -13.45
N ALA A 19 4.91 -7.88 -13.37
CA ALA A 19 5.68 -8.15 -12.16
C ALA A 19 6.58 -6.97 -11.77
N GLU A 20 7.13 -6.24 -12.75
CA GLU A 20 7.93 -5.04 -12.51
C GLU A 20 7.14 -3.95 -11.79
N GLY A 21 5.89 -3.71 -12.19
CA GLY A 21 5.04 -2.74 -11.52
C GLY A 21 4.81 -3.09 -10.04
N TRP A 22 4.60 -4.38 -9.74
CA TRP A 22 4.46 -4.84 -8.36
C TRP A 22 5.73 -4.71 -7.54
N GLN A 23 6.92 -4.86 -8.13
CA GLN A 23 8.19 -4.57 -7.44
C GLN A 23 8.28 -3.10 -7.02
N VAL A 24 7.87 -2.18 -7.90
CA VAL A 24 7.88 -0.74 -7.61
C VAL A 24 6.87 -0.38 -6.52
N VAL A 25 5.64 -0.88 -6.64
CA VAL A 25 4.57 -0.66 -5.65
C VAL A 25 4.97 -1.22 -4.29
N ALA A 26 5.43 -2.47 -4.25
CA ALA A 26 5.84 -3.14 -3.01
C ALA A 26 6.93 -2.37 -2.28
N ARG A 27 8.01 -2.00 -2.98
CA ARG A 27 9.10 -1.23 -2.39
C ARG A 27 8.62 0.08 -1.79
N GLN A 28 7.85 0.87 -2.54
CA GLN A 28 7.38 2.17 -2.05
C GLN A 28 6.44 2.04 -0.84
N VAL A 29 5.58 1.01 -0.85
CA VAL A 29 4.67 0.75 0.27
C VAL A 29 5.45 0.27 1.50
N ALA A 30 6.38 -0.67 1.34
CA ALA A 30 7.23 -1.17 2.42
C ALA A 30 8.04 -0.03 3.09
N GLU A 31 8.62 0.87 2.29
CA GLU A 31 9.35 2.04 2.78
C GLU A 31 8.47 2.96 3.63
N GLN A 32 7.24 3.26 3.18
CA GLN A 32 6.29 4.09 3.93
C GLN A 32 5.85 3.44 5.25
N LEU A 33 5.56 2.14 5.21
CA LEU A 33 5.15 1.40 6.40
C LEU A 33 6.31 1.27 7.39
N ALA A 34 7.53 1.04 6.93
CA ALA A 34 8.72 0.97 7.76
C ALA A 34 9.02 2.32 8.43
N ALA A 35 8.89 3.43 7.70
CA ALA A 35 9.00 4.77 8.29
C ALA A 35 7.91 5.00 9.37
N SER A 36 6.67 4.59 9.10
CA SER A 36 5.56 4.71 10.05
C SER A 36 5.78 3.85 11.30
N ALA A 37 6.30 2.63 11.15
CA ALA A 37 6.64 1.75 12.26
C ALA A 37 7.73 2.32 13.16
N GLN A 38 8.75 2.97 12.58
CA GLN A 38 9.79 3.66 13.35
C GLN A 38 9.21 4.79 14.21
N VAL A 39 8.31 5.60 13.66
CA VAL A 39 7.63 6.67 14.42
C VAL A 39 6.85 6.10 15.60
N ARG A 40 6.06 5.04 15.39
CA ARG A 40 5.30 4.37 16.47
C ARG A 40 6.20 3.80 17.56
N ALA A 41 7.32 3.19 17.17
CA ALA A 41 8.27 2.61 18.12
C ALA A 41 8.91 3.67 19.04
N ILE A 42 9.03 4.92 18.55
CA ILE A 42 9.58 6.04 19.32
C ILE A 42 8.57 6.61 20.32
N ASP A 43 7.28 6.63 19.97
CA ASP A 43 6.20 7.22 20.78
C ASP A 43 5.87 6.39 22.04
N GLY A 44 6.16 5.08 22.01
CA GLY A 44 5.97 4.21 23.16
C GLY A 44 6.92 4.54 24.32
N ALA A 45 6.39 4.52 25.56
CA ALA A 45 7.18 4.53 26.80
C ALA A 45 7.90 3.18 27.01
N LEU A 46 8.73 2.80 26.04
CA LEU A 46 9.46 1.55 25.97
C LEU A 46 10.94 1.78 26.24
N SER A 47 11.59 0.80 26.85
CA SER A 47 13.06 0.76 26.88
C SER A 47 13.65 0.64 25.47
N PRO A 48 14.93 0.99 25.27
CA PRO A 48 15.58 0.83 23.96
C PRO A 48 15.52 -0.60 23.40
N GLN A 49 15.57 -1.62 24.28
CA GLN A 49 15.54 -3.03 23.86
C GLN A 49 14.14 -3.47 23.43
N GLU A 50 13.10 -3.03 24.14
CA GLU A 50 11.71 -3.29 23.77
C GLU A 50 11.36 -2.58 22.46
N ARG A 51 11.79 -1.33 22.29
CA ARG A 51 11.65 -0.57 21.05
C ARG A 51 12.27 -1.30 19.86
N LYS A 52 13.51 -1.77 20.02
CA LYS A 52 14.21 -2.53 18.97
C LYS A 52 13.44 -3.81 18.62
N SER A 53 13.02 -4.58 19.62
CA SER A 53 12.31 -5.85 19.40
C SER A 53 10.96 -5.63 18.71
N LEU A 54 10.23 -4.58 19.08
CA LEU A 54 8.98 -4.19 18.43
C LEU A 54 9.22 -3.80 16.96
N LEU A 55 10.23 -2.97 16.71
CA LEU A 55 10.58 -2.54 15.36
C LEU A 55 11.02 -3.72 14.48
N ASP A 56 11.90 -4.59 14.98
CA ASP A 56 12.37 -5.78 14.24
C ASP A 56 11.20 -6.71 13.88
N SER A 57 10.22 -6.87 14.79
CA SER A 57 9.00 -7.64 14.52
C SER A 57 8.13 -6.96 13.46
N ALA A 58 7.92 -5.65 13.58
CA ALA A 58 7.10 -4.89 12.61
C ALA A 58 7.72 -4.93 11.22
N LEU A 59 9.04 -4.73 11.09
CA LEU A 59 9.74 -4.77 9.81
C LEU A 59 9.64 -6.14 9.13
N ARG A 60 9.68 -7.24 9.90
CA ARG A 60 9.46 -8.59 9.36
C ARG A 60 8.05 -8.76 8.81
N MET A 61 7.04 -8.33 9.57
CA MET A 61 5.64 -8.41 9.13
C MET A 61 5.39 -7.53 7.89
N ILE A 62 6.02 -6.36 7.82
CA ILE A 62 5.96 -5.49 6.63
C ILE A 62 6.56 -6.21 5.42
N ASP A 63 7.75 -6.80 5.54
CA ASP A 63 8.39 -7.52 4.45
C ASP A 63 7.51 -8.67 3.93
N GLU A 64 6.98 -9.50 4.84
CA GLU A 64 6.06 -10.60 4.51
C GLU A 64 4.75 -10.10 3.87
N GLY A 65 4.13 -9.07 4.47
CA GLY A 65 2.82 -8.56 4.06
C GLY A 65 2.82 -7.59 2.89
N THR A 66 4.00 -7.19 2.41
CA THR A 66 4.17 -6.26 1.27
C THR A 66 5.04 -6.82 0.15
N GLY A 67 5.33 -8.12 0.17
CA GLY A 67 5.98 -8.79 -0.96
C GLY A 67 5.26 -8.47 -2.29
N PRO A 68 5.97 -8.48 -3.44
CA PRO A 68 5.50 -8.00 -4.74
C PRO A 68 4.51 -8.96 -5.43
N ASP A 69 3.53 -9.42 -4.67
CA ASP A 69 2.38 -10.21 -5.10
C ASP A 69 1.13 -9.33 -5.03
N PRO A 70 0.37 -9.16 -6.13
CA PRO A 70 -0.89 -8.41 -6.14
C PRO A 70 -1.86 -8.78 -5.01
N ALA A 71 -1.86 -10.04 -4.55
CA ALA A 71 -2.73 -10.50 -3.46
C ALA A 71 -2.48 -9.77 -2.13
N ASN A 72 -1.23 -9.35 -1.88
CA ASN A 72 -0.86 -8.53 -0.72
C ASN A 72 -1.49 -7.13 -0.77
N PHE A 73 -1.93 -6.70 -1.95
CA PHE A 73 -2.47 -5.37 -2.22
C PHE A 73 -3.94 -5.40 -2.65
N ALA A 74 -4.68 -6.46 -2.30
CA ALA A 74 -6.07 -6.67 -2.73
C ALA A 74 -7.04 -5.58 -2.25
N GLN A 75 -6.73 -4.90 -1.14
CA GLN A 75 -7.55 -3.82 -0.59
C GLN A 75 -6.91 -2.47 -0.89
N PHE A 76 -7.60 -1.69 -1.73
CA PHE A 76 -7.16 -0.35 -2.07
C PHE A 76 -8.33 0.55 -2.45
N GLU A 77 -8.12 1.84 -2.25
CA GLU A 77 -9.10 2.90 -2.47
C GLU A 77 -8.49 4.02 -3.33
N PRO A 78 -9.29 4.67 -4.19
CA PRO A 78 -8.81 5.82 -4.94
C PRO A 78 -8.65 7.02 -4.01
N VAL A 79 -7.56 7.75 -4.17
CA VAL A 79 -7.39 9.09 -3.62
C VAL A 79 -7.76 10.08 -4.73
N PRO A 80 -8.88 10.82 -4.64
CA PRO A 80 -9.35 11.67 -5.72
C PRO A 80 -8.51 12.95 -5.84
N ALA A 81 -8.28 13.37 -7.07
CA ALA A 81 -7.85 14.71 -7.44
C ALA A 81 -9.07 15.66 -7.52
N PRO A 82 -8.85 17.00 -7.56
CA PRO A 82 -9.94 17.97 -7.72
C PRO A 82 -10.82 17.77 -8.96
N ASP A 83 -10.28 17.17 -10.02
CA ASP A 83 -11.00 16.87 -11.27
C ASP A 83 -11.76 15.52 -11.24
N GLY A 84 -11.72 14.81 -10.10
CA GLY A 84 -12.37 13.51 -9.91
C GLY A 84 -11.58 12.31 -10.42
N ARG A 85 -10.41 12.51 -11.04
CA ARG A 85 -9.49 11.42 -11.40
C ARG A 85 -8.71 10.93 -10.18
N ILE A 86 -8.06 9.78 -10.31
CA ILE A 86 -7.25 9.16 -9.26
C ILE A 86 -5.89 9.86 -9.19
N ALA A 87 -5.62 10.56 -8.10
CA ALA A 87 -4.32 11.18 -7.78
C ALA A 87 -3.31 10.17 -7.24
N ALA A 88 -3.80 9.16 -6.51
CA ALA A 88 -3.01 8.09 -5.91
C ALA A 88 -3.93 6.90 -5.60
N LEU A 89 -3.34 5.73 -5.36
CA LEU A 89 -4.03 4.63 -4.69
C LEU A 89 -3.57 4.55 -3.24
N ARG A 90 -4.53 4.41 -2.33
CA ARG A 90 -4.28 4.08 -0.93
C ARG A 90 -4.49 2.59 -0.74
N PHE A 91 -3.42 1.86 -0.50
CA PHE A 91 -3.46 0.46 -0.09
C PHE A 91 -3.81 0.37 1.40
N VAL A 92 -4.64 -0.62 1.73
CA VAL A 92 -5.22 -0.83 3.05
C VAL A 92 -4.74 -2.17 3.58
N PHE A 93 -4.09 -2.16 4.73
CA PHE A 93 -3.52 -3.35 5.35
C PHE A 93 -4.24 -3.63 6.67
N PRO A 94 -5.09 -4.67 6.75
CA PRO A 94 -5.74 -5.06 8.00
C PRO A 94 -4.74 -5.44 9.10
N PRO A 95 -5.20 -5.45 10.37
CA PRO A 95 -4.44 -6.00 11.49
C PRO A 95 -3.79 -7.36 11.16
N TYR A 96 -2.57 -7.57 11.67
CA TYR A 96 -1.72 -8.75 11.44
C TYR A 96 -1.09 -8.90 10.06
N GLN A 97 -1.47 -8.11 9.05
CA GLN A 97 -0.81 -8.21 7.74
C GLN A 97 0.59 -7.57 7.75
N VAL A 98 0.70 -6.33 8.25
CA VAL A 98 1.95 -5.55 8.24
C VAL A 98 2.33 -5.00 9.62
N GLY A 99 1.69 -5.51 10.66
CA GLY A 99 1.89 -5.07 12.03
C GLY A 99 0.93 -5.78 13.00
N PRO A 100 1.19 -5.72 14.31
CA PRO A 100 0.35 -6.36 15.31
C PRO A 100 -1.06 -5.76 15.33
N TYR A 101 -2.00 -6.46 15.97
CA TYR A 101 -3.38 -5.95 16.12
C TYR A 101 -3.47 -4.57 16.75
N ALA A 102 -2.59 -4.26 17.70
CA ALA A 102 -2.55 -2.97 18.38
C ALA A 102 -2.28 -1.79 17.42
N ASP A 103 -1.64 -2.03 16.26
CA ASP A 103 -1.41 -1.00 15.25
C ASP A 103 -2.69 -0.69 14.46
N GLY A 104 -3.73 -1.52 14.55
CA GLY A 104 -4.95 -1.37 13.77
C GLY A 104 -4.71 -1.50 12.26
N VAL A 105 -5.58 -0.88 11.47
CA VAL A 105 -5.44 -0.83 10.01
C VAL A 105 -4.32 0.14 9.63
N GLN A 106 -3.41 -0.30 8.77
CA GLN A 106 -2.32 0.51 8.23
C GLN A 106 -2.62 0.92 6.79
N TYR A 107 -2.03 2.03 6.36
CA TYR A 107 -2.23 2.58 5.01
C TYR A 107 -0.91 2.99 4.39
N ALA A 108 -0.80 2.83 3.07
CA ALA A 108 0.28 3.39 2.28
C ALA A 108 -0.28 3.93 0.96
N GLN A 109 0.30 5.01 0.44
CA GLN A 109 -0.18 5.64 -0.79
C GLN A 109 0.86 5.57 -1.90
N VAL A 110 0.43 5.19 -3.09
CA VAL A 110 1.28 5.23 -4.30
C VAL A 110 0.69 6.25 -5.28
N PRO A 111 1.43 7.33 -5.61
CA PRO A 111 0.97 8.35 -6.54
C PRO A 111 0.67 7.81 -7.94
N ALA A 112 -0.25 8.45 -8.63
CA ALA A 112 -0.57 8.17 -10.03
C ALA A 112 0.67 8.19 -10.92
N ALA A 113 1.56 9.18 -10.74
CA ALA A 113 2.80 9.29 -11.51
C ALA A 113 3.72 8.06 -11.38
N THR A 114 3.67 7.34 -10.26
CA THR A 114 4.43 6.10 -10.06
C THR A 114 3.70 4.88 -10.61
N LEU A 115 2.37 4.85 -10.51
CA LEU A 115 1.54 3.74 -11.01
C LEU A 115 1.42 3.73 -12.53
N LEU A 116 1.23 4.90 -13.14
CA LEU A 116 0.85 5.07 -14.55
C LEU A 116 1.68 4.27 -15.56
N PRO A 117 3.03 4.20 -15.45
CA PRO A 117 3.84 3.38 -16.36
C PRO A 117 3.48 1.89 -16.35
N TYR A 118 2.89 1.42 -15.26
CA TYR A 118 2.59 0.01 -15.01
C TYR A 118 1.09 -0.30 -14.99
N VAL A 119 0.23 0.71 -15.00
CA VAL A 119 -1.23 0.54 -15.04
C VAL A 119 -1.64 0.00 -16.40
N ALA A 120 -2.49 -1.04 -16.41
CA ALA A 120 -3.05 -1.58 -17.65
C ALA A 120 -3.73 -0.47 -18.46
N GLY A 121 -3.48 -0.44 -19.77
CA GLY A 121 -3.85 0.69 -20.64
C GLY A 121 -5.33 1.09 -20.55
N GLU A 122 -6.23 0.13 -20.35
CA GLU A 122 -7.67 0.37 -20.20
C GLU A 122 -8.07 1.19 -18.96
N TYR A 123 -7.18 1.29 -17.96
CA TYR A 123 -7.41 2.00 -16.70
C TYR A 123 -6.63 3.31 -16.58
N GLN A 124 -5.66 3.58 -17.47
CA GLN A 124 -4.81 4.78 -17.36
C GLN A 124 -5.61 6.08 -17.37
N ALA A 125 -6.72 6.14 -18.12
CA ALA A 125 -7.60 7.29 -18.18
C ALA A 125 -8.30 7.63 -16.84
N LEU A 126 -8.31 6.69 -15.88
CA LEU A 126 -8.84 6.93 -14.53
C LEU A 126 -7.91 7.82 -13.70
N PHE A 127 -6.63 7.92 -14.06
CA PHE A 127 -5.60 8.59 -13.27
C PHE A 127 -5.30 10.01 -13.77
N VAL A 128 -4.84 10.87 -12.86
CA VAL A 128 -4.19 12.12 -13.24
C VAL A 128 -2.91 11.82 -14.02
N GLN A 129 -2.62 12.63 -15.04
CA GLN A 129 -1.45 12.51 -15.92
C GLN A 129 -0.34 13.44 -15.43
#